data_AF-A0A7J8TZ47-F1
#
_entry.id   AF-A0A7J8TZ47-F1
#
_cell.length_a   1.000
_cell.length_b   1.000
_cell.length_c   1.000
_cell.angle_alpha   90.00
_cell.angle_beta   90.00
_cell.angle_gamma   90.00
#
_symmetry.space_group_name_H-M   'P 1'
#
loop_
_entity.id
_entity.type
_entity.pdbx_description
1 polymer ?
#
loop_
_entity_poly.entity_id
_entity_poly.type
_entity_poly.pdbx_seq_one_letter_code
_entity_poly.pdbx_strand_id
1 'polypeptide(L)'
;MARRYCYNDVAPLIAMVTAVYTNVGANILFKEATPKGMNQYIFITYSYVVAALVLLPLSFIFPRRATVPLLKYFYLGSRLFLLGLIGFLAQICAYKGIAYSSPTLASAMSNLGPAFTFILAVLF
;
A
#
# COMPACT_ATOMS: atom_id res chain seq x y z
N MET A 1 -1.15 -19.52 -27.46
CA MET A 1 0.02 -19.29 -26.58
C MET A 1 0.37 -17.81 -26.44
N ALA A 2 0.50 -17.03 -27.52
CA ALA A 2 0.80 -15.59 -27.48
C ALA A 2 -0.18 -14.73 -26.64
N ARG A 3 -1.48 -15.04 -26.66
CA ARG A 3 -2.52 -14.31 -25.90
C ARG A 3 -2.37 -14.41 -24.38
N ARG A 4 -1.83 -15.52 -23.86
CA ARG A 4 -1.52 -15.70 -22.42
C ARG A 4 -0.22 -15.00 -22.01
N TYR A 5 0.75 -14.94 -22.92
CA TYR A 5 2.01 -14.22 -22.72
C TYR A 5 1.75 -12.71 -22.61
N CYS A 6 1.04 -12.15 -23.59
CA CYS A 6 0.68 -10.73 -23.59
C CYS A 6 -0.17 -10.36 -22.37
N TYR A 7 -1.08 -11.24 -21.92
CA TYR A 7 -1.83 -11.02 -20.67
C TYR A 7 -0.92 -10.99 -19.42
N ASN A 8 0.05 -11.90 -19.33
CA ASN A 8 1.00 -11.94 -18.20
C ASN A 8 1.98 -10.78 -18.19
N ASP A 9 2.28 -10.16 -19.34
CA ASP A 9 3.12 -8.96 -19.44
C ASP A 9 2.32 -7.65 -19.28
N VAL A 10 1.09 -7.60 -19.78
CA VAL A 10 0.23 -6.40 -19.72
C VAL A 10 -0.44 -6.23 -18.35
N ALA A 11 -0.84 -7.32 -17.69
CA ALA A 11 -1.42 -7.27 -16.35
C ALA A 11 -0.52 -6.57 -15.31
N PRO A 12 0.79 -6.90 -15.18
CA PRO A 12 1.66 -6.20 -14.25
C PRO A 12 1.90 -4.74 -14.65
N LEU A 13 1.91 -4.40 -15.94
CA LEU A 13 1.99 -3.01 -16.39
C LEU A 13 0.76 -2.20 -15.94
N ILE A 14 -0.44 -2.73 -16.17
CA ILE A 14 -1.69 -2.09 -15.73
C ILE A 14 -1.70 -1.94 -14.20
N ALA A 15 -1.28 -2.98 -13.47
CA ALA A 15 -1.20 -2.94 -12.01
C ALA A 15 -0.22 -1.86 -11.52
N MET A 16 0.97 -1.76 -12.15
CA MET A 16 1.97 -0.75 -11.83
C MET A 16 1.44 0.67 -12.08
N VAL A 17 0.88 0.93 -13.27
CA VAL A 17 0.34 2.25 -13.62
C VAL A 17 -0.78 2.65 -12.66
N THR A 18 -1.70 1.72 -12.36
CA THR A 18 -2.80 1.98 -11.42
C THR A 18 -2.27 2.29 -10.02
N ALA A 19 -1.26 1.55 -9.54
CA ALA A 19 -0.66 1.79 -8.23
C ALA A 19 0.04 3.15 -8.13
N VAL A 20 0.82 3.52 -9.16
CA VAL A 20 1.50 4.84 -9.22
C VAL A 20 0.48 5.97 -9.24
N TYR A 21 -0.54 5.86 -10.10
CA TYR A 21 -1.58 6.88 -10.21
C TYR A 21 -2.33 7.06 -8.88
N THR A 22 -2.68 5.95 -8.22
CA THR A 22 -3.38 5.98 -6.93
C THR A 22 -2.51 6.63 -5.84
N ASN A 23 -1.21 6.32 -5.80
CA ASN A 23 -0.28 6.90 -4.84
C ASN A 23 -0.12 8.42 -5.02
N VAL A 24 0.13 8.86 -6.26
CA VAL A 24 0.24 10.28 -6.59
C VAL A 24 -1.06 11.03 -6.28
N GLY A 25 -2.21 10.46 -6.67
CA GLY A 25 -3.52 11.02 -6.39
C GLY A 25 -3.79 11.19 -4.89
N ALA A 26 -3.47 10.16 -4.08
CA ALA A 26 -3.63 10.23 -2.62
C ALA A 26 -2.77 11.33 -1.98
N ASN A 27 -1.51 11.50 -2.44
CA ASN A 27 -0.62 12.54 -1.92
C ASN A 27 -1.11 13.96 -2.25
N ILE A 28 -1.66 14.17 -3.45
CA ILE A 28 -2.25 15.46 -3.86
C ILE A 28 -3.49 15.76 -3.02
N LEU A 29 -4.43 14.80 -2.92
CA LEU A 29 -5.64 14.95 -2.11
C LEU A 29 -5.33 15.27 -0.65
N PHE A 30 -4.33 14.57 -0.07
CA PHE A 30 -3.87 14.84 1.28
C PHE A 30 -3.32 16.27 1.42
N LYS A 31 -2.48 16.71 0.48
CA LYS A 31 -1.90 18.06 0.51
C LYS A 31 -2.95 19.15 0.37
N GLU A 32 -3.96 18.97 -0.48
CA GLU A 32 -5.07 19.91 -0.67
C GLU A 32 -6.02 19.99 0.55
N ALA A 33 -6.15 18.89 1.29
CA ALA A 33 -7.01 18.85 2.47
C ALA A 33 -6.30 19.29 3.76
N THR A 34 -4.96 19.21 3.81
CA THR A 34 -4.12 19.71 4.92
C THR A 34 -4.36 21.21 5.26
N PRO A 35 -4.37 22.17 4.30
CA PRO A 35 -4.60 23.59 4.62
C PRO A 35 -6.01 23.88 5.14
N LYS A 36 -6.97 22.97 4.91
CA LYS A 36 -8.34 23.05 5.45
C LYS A 36 -8.44 22.56 6.90
N GLY A 37 -7.30 22.29 7.55
CA GLY A 37 -7.24 21.83 8.95
C GLY A 37 -7.45 20.32 9.13
N MET A 38 -7.41 19.53 8.05
CA MET A 38 -7.63 18.08 8.15
C MET A 38 -6.44 17.40 8.86
N ASN A 39 -6.75 16.68 9.94
CA ASN A 39 -5.75 15.89 10.66
C ASN A 39 -5.38 14.63 9.86
N GLN A 40 -4.08 14.36 9.75
CA GLN A 40 -3.53 13.19 9.07
C GLN A 40 -4.05 11.84 9.60
N TYR A 41 -4.27 11.73 10.91
CA TYR A 41 -4.77 10.49 11.49
C TYR A 41 -6.17 10.18 10.96
N ILE A 42 -7.01 11.20 10.81
CA ILE A 42 -8.37 11.08 10.28
C ILE A 42 -8.32 10.62 8.82
N PHE A 43 -7.44 11.22 8.00
CA PHE A 43 -7.29 10.82 6.59
C PHE A 43 -6.83 9.37 6.42
N ILE A 44 -5.85 8.96 7.23
CA ILE A 44 -5.34 7.60 7.24
C ILE A 44 -6.44 6.62 7.65
N THR A 45 -7.17 6.91 8.74
CA THR A 45 -8.27 6.06 9.22
C THR A 45 -9.35 5.91 8.14
N TYR A 46 -9.79 6.99 7.50
CA TYR A 46 -10.77 6.91 6.41
C TYR A 46 -10.27 6.04 5.25
N SER A 47 -9.01 6.21 4.85
CA SER A 47 -8.42 5.42 3.76
C SER A 47 -8.42 3.92 4.08
N TYR A 48 -8.08 3.54 5.32
CA TYR A 48 -8.11 2.13 5.75
C TYR A 48 -9.54 1.59 5.85
N VAL A 49 -10.51 2.38 6.29
CA VAL A 49 -11.92 1.96 6.33
C VAL A 49 -12.46 1.70 4.92
N VAL A 50 -12.17 2.60 3.97
CA VAL A 50 -12.55 2.41 2.56
C VAL A 50 -11.85 1.18 1.98
N ALA A 51 -10.55 1.02 2.21
CA ALA A 51 -9.82 -0.15 1.75
C ALA A 51 -10.41 -1.46 2.32
N ALA A 52 -10.76 -1.48 3.60
CA ALA A 52 -11.42 -2.62 4.24
C ALA A 52 -12.79 -2.89 3.61
N LEU A 53 -13.62 -1.87 3.38
CA LEU A 53 -14.93 -2.02 2.75
C LEU A 53 -14.85 -2.52 1.30
N VAL A 54 -13.77 -2.20 0.57
CA VAL A 54 -13.56 -2.70 -0.80
C VAL A 54 -12.98 -4.11 -0.80
N LEU A 55 -12.03 -4.41 0.09
CA LEU A 55 -11.39 -5.73 0.18
C LEU A 55 -12.30 -6.80 0.76
N LEU A 56 -13.19 -6.42 1.69
CA LEU A 56 -14.13 -7.34 2.34
C LEU A 56 -15.04 -8.07 1.34
N PRO A 57 -15.80 -7.41 0.45
CA PRO A 57 -16.62 -8.10 -0.55
C PRO A 57 -15.76 -8.88 -1.56
N LEU A 58 -14.57 -8.37 -1.91
CA LEU A 58 -13.65 -9.09 -2.79
C LEU A 58 -13.21 -10.43 -2.21
N SER A 59 -12.97 -10.48 -0.89
CA SER A 59 -12.63 -11.70 -0.17
C SER A 59 -13.75 -12.75 -0.23
N PHE A 60 -15.01 -12.32 -0.19
CA PHE A 60 -16.17 -13.22 -0.33
C PHE A 60 -16.35 -13.75 -1.77
N ILE A 61 -16.08 -12.93 -2.78
CA ILE A 61 -16.21 -13.31 -4.20
C ILE A 61 -15.07 -14.24 -4.64
N PHE A 62 -13.86 -14.07 -4.07
CA PHE A 62 -12.68 -14.89 -4.37
C PHE A 62 -12.29 -15.78 -3.18
N PRO A 63 -13.07 -16.82 -2.87
CA PRO A 63 -12.79 -17.70 -1.74
C PRO A 63 -11.46 -18.43 -1.93
N ARG A 64 -10.57 -18.30 -0.94
CA ARG A 64 -9.27 -18.95 -0.95
C ARG A 64 -9.45 -20.44 -0.58
N ARG A 65 -9.13 -21.35 -1.52
CA ARG A 65 -9.19 -22.82 -1.30
C ARG A 65 -8.10 -23.38 -0.37
N ALA A 66 -7.31 -22.55 0.29
CA ALA A 66 -6.16 -23.00 1.08
C ALA A 66 -6.55 -23.23 2.54
N THR A 67 -6.67 -24.49 2.95
CA THR A 67 -6.82 -24.88 4.35
C THR A 67 -5.48 -24.71 5.07
N VAL A 68 -5.33 -23.64 5.85
CA VAL A 68 -4.15 -23.41 6.69
C VAL A 68 -4.31 -24.16 8.01
N PRO A 69 -3.30 -24.87 8.53
CA PRO A 69 -3.38 -25.55 9.82
C PRO A 69 -3.53 -24.58 11.01
N LEU A 70 -4.30 -24.96 12.04
CA LEU A 70 -4.64 -24.14 13.22
C LEU A 70 -3.42 -23.53 13.95
N LEU A 71 -2.33 -24.29 14.10
CA LEU A 71 -1.08 -23.81 14.73
C LEU A 71 -0.34 -22.76 13.88
N LYS A 72 -0.53 -22.77 12.56
CA LYS A 72 0.02 -21.73 11.67
C LYS A 72 -0.79 -20.44 11.74
N TYR A 73 -2.04 -20.43 12.21
CA TYR A 73 -2.84 -19.21 12.26
C TYR A 73 -2.28 -18.17 13.23
N PHE A 74 -1.81 -18.57 14.42
CA PHE A 74 -1.24 -17.61 15.37
C PHE A 74 0.05 -16.98 14.83
N TYR A 75 0.94 -17.82 14.26
CA TYR A 75 2.18 -17.37 13.63
C TYR A 75 1.94 -16.49 12.40
N LEU A 76 0.97 -16.84 11.56
CA LEU A 76 0.60 -16.05 10.39
C LEU A 76 -0.07 -14.74 10.80
N GLY A 77 -0.92 -14.78 11.83
CA GLY A 77 -1.60 -13.63 12.40
C GLY A 77 -0.62 -12.63 13.00
N SER A 78 0.37 -13.09 13.78
CA SER A 78 1.40 -12.20 14.34
C SER A 78 2.26 -11.56 13.25
N ARG A 79 2.62 -12.30 12.20
CA ARG A 79 3.34 -11.74 11.03
C ARG A 79 2.52 -10.68 10.29
N LEU A 80 1.25 -10.96 10.01
CA LEU A 80 0.36 -10.01 9.35
C LEU A 80 0.12 -8.77 10.23
N PHE A 81 -0.01 -8.97 11.54
CA PHE A 81 -0.16 -7.87 12.50
C PHE A 81 1.09 -6.98 12.54
N LEU A 82 2.29 -7.58 12.65
CA LEU A 82 3.54 -6.83 12.63
C LEU A 82 3.73 -6.09 11.31
N LEU A 83 3.43 -6.73 10.18
CA LEU A 83 3.50 -6.09 8.86
C LEU A 83 2.52 -4.91 8.75
N GLY A 84 1.28 -5.08 9.23
CA GLY A 84 0.28 -4.03 9.26
C GLY A 84 0.68 -2.86 10.18
N LEU A 85 1.24 -3.15 11.36
CA LEU A 85 1.71 -2.14 12.30
C LEU A 85 2.86 -1.31 11.71
N ILE A 86 3.85 -1.97 11.11
CA ILE A 86 4.98 -1.31 10.44
C ILE A 86 4.47 -0.44 9.28
N GLY A 87 3.55 -0.95 8.46
CA GLY A 87 2.93 -0.21 7.37
C GLY A 87 2.17 1.03 7.86
N PHE A 88 1.39 0.90 8.93
CA PHE A 88 0.64 2.01 9.52
C PHE A 88 1.56 3.12 10.07
N LEU A 89 2.62 2.74 10.78
CA LEU A 89 3.62 3.68 11.30
C LEU A 89 4.34 4.40 10.16
N ALA A 90 4.74 3.67 9.12
CA ALA A 90 5.36 4.24 7.93
C ALA A 90 4.43 5.25 7.24
N GLN A 91 3.13 4.94 7.14
CA GLN A 91 2.15 5.83 6.52
C GLN A 91 1.94 7.14 7.30
N ILE A 92 1.91 7.08 8.64
CA ILE A 92 1.86 8.29 9.48
C ILE A 92 3.10 9.15 9.23
N CYS A 93 4.29 8.54 9.26
CA CYS A 93 5.53 9.25 9.03
C CYS A 93 5.56 9.91 7.64
N ALA A 94 5.10 9.19 6.61
CA ALA A 94 5.02 9.70 5.24
C ALA A 94 4.08 10.91 5.14
N TYR A 95 2.87 10.84 5.68
CA TYR A 95 1.92 11.96 5.63
C TYR A 95 2.36 13.15 6.50
N LYS A 96 3.02 12.93 7.65
CA LYS A 96 3.72 14.02 8.35
C LYS A 96 4.76 14.68 7.46
N GLY A 97 5.61 13.89 6.81
CA GLY A 97 6.63 14.38 5.89
C GLY A 97 6.05 15.24 4.76
N ILE A 98 4.96 14.78 4.14
CA ILE A 98 4.24 15.53 3.08
C ILE A 98 3.62 16.82 3.59
N ALA A 99 3.09 16.83 4.82
CA ALA A 99 2.54 18.05 5.41
C ALA A 99 3.60 19.14 5.53
N TYR A 100 4.80 18.80 6.01
CA TYR A 100 5.95 19.71 6.13
C TYR A 100 6.66 19.99 4.79
N SER A 101 6.47 19.13 3.79
CA SER A 101 7.17 19.19 2.49
C SER A 101 6.18 19.38 1.33
N SER A 102 6.57 18.95 0.11
CA SER A 102 5.72 18.96 -1.08
C SER A 102 5.41 17.53 -1.57
N PRO A 103 4.27 17.31 -2.26
CA PRO A 103 3.96 16.04 -2.92
C PRO A 103 5.04 15.60 -3.94
N THR A 104 5.71 16.56 -4.56
CA THR A 104 6.82 16.31 -5.50
C THR A 104 8.03 15.70 -4.79
N LEU A 105 8.38 16.19 -3.60
CA LEU A 105 9.47 15.61 -2.81
C LEU A 105 9.14 14.18 -2.39
N ALA A 106 7.91 13.93 -1.95
CA ALA A 106 7.47 12.58 -1.60
C ALA A 106 7.53 11.62 -2.79
N SER A 107 7.15 12.09 -3.98
CA SER A 107 7.29 11.32 -5.22
C SER A 107 8.75 11.01 -5.53
N ALA A 108 9.66 11.98 -5.37
CA ALA A 108 11.10 11.75 -5.55
C ALA A 108 11.67 10.74 -4.54
N MET A 109 11.27 10.82 -3.27
CA MET A 109 11.70 9.86 -2.24
C MET A 109 11.18 8.44 -2.51
N SER A 110 10.00 8.28 -3.12
CA SER A 110 9.45 6.96 -3.46
C SER A 110 10.36 6.17 -4.44
N ASN A 111 11.16 6.87 -5.26
CA ASN A 111 12.14 6.25 -6.16
C ASN A 111 13.30 5.57 -5.43
N LEU A 112 13.51 5.87 -4.14
CA LEU A 112 14.50 5.19 -3.31
C LEU A 112 14.00 3.82 -2.82
N GLY A 113 12.70 3.54 -2.91
CA GLY A 113 12.08 2.29 -2.46
C GLY A 113 12.75 1.04 -3.06
N PRO A 114 12.91 0.96 -4.39
CA PRO A 114 13.64 -0.14 -5.04
C PRO A 114 15.09 -0.27 -4.58
N ALA A 115 15.81 0.85 -4.39
CA ALA A 115 17.20 0.85 -3.96
C ALA A 115 17.35 0.25 -2.55
N PHE A 116 16.51 0.67 -1.59
CA PHE A 116 16.49 0.08 -0.25
C PHE A 116 16.09 -1.41 -0.28
N THR A 117 15.14 -1.77 -1.13
CA THR A 117 14.71 -3.17 -1.28
C THR A 117 15.84 -4.04 -1.79
N PHE A 118 16.64 -3.58 -2.76
CA PHE A 118 17.83 -4.28 -3.24
C PHE A 118 18.88 -4.46 -2.15
N ILE A 119 19.16 -3.41 -1.36
CA ILE A 119 20.12 -3.49 -0.26
C ILE A 119 19.68 -4.53 0.77
N LEU A 120 18.40 -4.49 1.18
CA LEU A 120 17.85 -5.47 2.12
C LEU A 120 17.89 -6.89 1.55
N ALA A 121 17.56 -7.07 0.26
CA ALA A 121 17.60 -8.37 -0.40
C ALA A 121 19.02 -8.97 -0.53
N VAL A 122 20.07 -8.15 -0.47
CA VAL A 122 21.47 -8.64 -0.42
C VAL A 122 21.88 -9.00 1.01
N LEU A 123 21.31 -8.33 2.01
CA LEU A 123 21.65 -8.54 3.43
C LEU A 123 20.92 -9.73 4.07
N PHE A 124 19.78 -10.15 3.53
CA PHE A 124 18.92 -11.21 4.05
C PHE A 124 18.75 -12.35 3.04
#